data_AF-A0A2D4P8F2-F1
#
_entry.id   AF-A0A2D4P8F2-F1
#
_cell.length_a   1.000
_cell.length_b   1.000
_cell.length_c   1.000
_cell.angle_alpha   90.00
_cell.angle_beta   90.00
_cell.angle_gamma   90.00
#
_symmetry.space_group_name_H-M   'P 1'
#
loop_
_entity.id
_entity.type
_entity.pdbx_description
1 polymer ?
#
loop_
_entity_poly.entity_id
_entity_poly.type
_entity_poly.pdbx_seq_one_letter_code
_entity_poly.pdbx_strand_id
1 'polypeptide(L)'
;MRWLRHLTKSIPHSNIRAHQDLAKVVAAVEFAADATFNSVKFSARSMASQVAARRLLWLRSWQADVKHKWKLASSPISSKKLFGAALDPLLIETRSKKKILPSLLRRSEPRPFQPFRRSSFRPY
;
A
#
# COMPACT_ATOMS: atom_id res chain seq x y z
N MET A 1 20.18 11.44 23.19
CA MET A 1 20.78 12.74 23.60
C MET A 1 21.17 12.83 25.09
N ARG A 2 21.57 11.75 25.79
CA ARG A 2 22.07 11.88 27.19
C ARG A 2 23.51 12.36 27.23
N TRP A 3 24.35 11.85 26.32
CA TRP A 3 25.75 12.23 26.17
C TRP A 3 25.93 13.71 25.82
N LEU A 4 25.19 14.23 24.82
CA LEU A 4 25.26 15.64 24.43
C LEU A 4 24.90 16.59 25.58
N ARG A 5 23.85 16.27 26.34
CA ARG A 5 23.45 17.04 27.54
C ARG A 5 24.49 16.98 28.66
N HIS A 6 25.17 15.84 28.80
CA HIS A 6 26.28 15.70 29.75
C HIS A 6 27.47 16.57 29.33
N LEU A 7 27.79 16.56 28.04
CA LEU A 7 28.87 17.36 27.45
C LEU A 7 28.63 18.87 27.67
N THR A 8 27.42 19.37 27.40
CA THR A 8 27.06 20.78 27.64
C THR A 8 27.27 21.20 29.09
N LYS A 9 27.00 20.31 30.05
CA LYS A 9 27.20 20.59 31.49
C LYS A 9 28.66 20.53 31.94
N SER A 10 29.49 19.78 31.21
CA SER A 10 30.91 19.58 31.55
C SER A 10 31.84 20.69 31.04
N ILE A 11 31.41 21.46 30.04
CA ILE A 11 32.24 22.51 29.44
C ILE A 11 32.15 23.80 30.24
N PRO A 12 33.29 24.41 30.66
CA PRO A 12 33.29 25.69 31.34
C PRO A 12 32.59 26.78 30.53
N HIS A 13 31.80 27.62 31.20
CA HIS A 13 31.05 28.72 30.54
C HIS A 13 31.95 29.76 29.86
N SER A 14 33.24 29.83 30.21
CA SER A 14 34.23 30.69 29.57
C SER A 14 34.57 30.26 28.13
N ASN A 15 34.33 29.00 27.75
CA ASN A 15 34.63 28.50 26.42
C ASN A 15 33.46 28.71 25.45
N ILE A 16 33.26 29.97 25.04
CA ILE A 16 32.14 30.40 24.19
C ILE A 16 32.11 29.64 22.85
N ARG A 17 33.29 29.40 22.24
CA ARG A 17 33.39 28.68 20.97
C ARG A 17 32.87 27.25 21.08
N ALA A 18 33.25 26.54 22.15
CA ALA A 18 32.80 25.17 22.36
C ALA A 18 31.28 25.09 22.54
N HIS A 19 30.65 26.04 23.25
CA HIS A 19 29.19 26.11 23.38
C HIS A 19 28.49 26.39 22.04
N GLN A 20 29.05 27.29 21.22
CA GLN A 20 28.52 27.57 19.87
C GLN A 20 28.59 26.35 18.95
N ASP A 21 29.71 25.62 18.96
CA ASP A 21 29.85 24.42 18.13
C ASP A 21 28.93 23.29 18.61
N LEU A 22 28.75 23.16 19.93
CA LEU A 22 27.78 22.22 20.50
C LEU A 22 26.35 22.55 20.06
N ALA A 23 25.97 23.84 20.05
CA ALA A 23 24.66 24.28 19.57
C ALA A 23 24.44 23.92 18.09
N LYS A 24 25.46 24.09 17.25
CA LYS A 24 25.41 23.65 15.84
C LYS A 24 25.22 22.13 15.73
N VAL A 25 25.91 21.35 16.56
CA VAL A 25 25.76 19.88 16.58
C VAL A 25 24.37 19.47 17.05
N VAL A 26 23.82 20.10 18.08
CA VAL A 26 22.43 19.86 18.53
C VAL A 26 21.45 20.10 17.39
N ALA A 27 21.54 21.27 16.76
CA ALA A 27 20.66 21.64 15.64
C ALA A 27 20.81 20.67 14.46
N ALA A 28 22.03 20.26 14.12
CA ALA A 28 22.28 19.29 13.06
C ALA A 28 21.68 17.90 13.38
N VAL A 29 21.77 17.44 14.63
CA VAL A 29 21.20 16.15 15.03
C VAL A 29 19.68 16.18 15.05
N GLU A 30 19.08 17.27 15.53
CA GLU A 30 17.62 17.46 15.48
C GLU A 30 17.11 17.49 14.04
N PHE A 31 17.79 18.25 13.17
CA PHE A 31 17.48 18.27 11.74
C PHE A 31 17.62 16.88 11.10
N ALA A 32 18.68 16.13 11.41
CA ALA A 32 18.87 14.79 10.90
C ALA A 32 17.79 13.82 11.39
N ALA A 33 17.33 13.96 12.63
CA ALA A 33 16.23 13.16 13.18
C ALA A 33 14.92 13.46 12.44
N ASP A 34 14.60 14.75 12.22
CA ASP A 34 13.42 15.17 11.48
C ASP A 34 13.47 14.73 10.01
N ALA A 35 14.62 14.88 9.36
CA ALA A 35 14.83 14.43 7.99
C ALA A 35 14.65 12.90 7.86
N THR A 36 15.18 12.13 8.81
CA THR A 36 15.03 10.68 8.84
C THR A 36 13.58 10.28 9.08
N PHE A 37 12.89 10.94 10.03
CA PHE A 37 11.48 10.70 10.28
C PHE A 37 10.62 10.97 9.03
N ASN A 38 10.86 12.10 8.37
CA ASN A 38 10.17 12.46 7.13
C ASN A 38 10.46 11.48 5.99
N SER A 39 11.71 11.05 5.85
CA SER A 39 12.12 10.03 4.87
C SER A 39 11.41 8.70 5.10
N VAL A 40 11.36 8.22 6.34
CA VAL A 40 10.64 6.98 6.70
C VAL A 40 9.14 7.14 6.46
N LYS A 41 8.55 8.27 6.84
CA LYS A 41 7.13 8.57 6.63
C LYS A 41 6.77 8.59 5.14
N PHE A 42 7.62 9.20 4.31
CA PHE A 42 7.44 9.21 2.86
C PHE A 42 7.57 7.81 2.27
N SER A 43 8.59 7.06 2.68
CA SER A 43 8.81 5.67 2.26
C SER A 43 7.60 4.78 2.60
N ALA A 44 7.08 4.89 3.83
CA ALA A 44 5.89 4.15 4.26
C ALA A 44 4.65 4.50 3.41
N ARG A 45 4.45 5.78 3.08
CA ARG A 45 3.38 6.22 2.18
C ARG A 45 3.54 5.66 0.76
N SER A 46 4.76 5.71 0.22
CA SER A 46 5.06 5.15 -1.11
C SER A 46 4.78 3.64 -1.17
N MET A 47 5.19 2.89 -0.14
CA MET A 47 4.87 1.47 0.00
C MET A 47 3.35 1.24 0.08
N ALA A 48 2.63 2.05 0.85
CA ALA A 48 1.18 1.96 0.94
C ALA A 48 0.49 2.20 -0.42
N SER A 49 0.93 3.23 -1.17
CA SER A 49 0.45 3.51 -2.52
C SER A 49 0.76 2.36 -3.49
N GLN A 50 1.95 1.77 -3.42
CA GLN A 50 2.32 0.62 -4.24
C GLN A 50 1.43 -0.60 -3.94
N VAL A 51 1.16 -0.87 -2.66
CA VAL A 51 0.24 -1.94 -2.24
C VAL A 51 -1.17 -1.67 -2.75
N ALA A 52 -1.69 -0.44 -2.62
CA ALA A 52 -3.00 -0.07 -3.12
C ALA A 52 -3.11 -0.25 -4.65
N ALA A 53 -2.12 0.19 -5.41
CA ALA A 53 -2.07 -0.02 -6.86
C ALA A 53 -2.07 -1.51 -7.22
N ARG A 54 -1.25 -2.32 -6.53
CA ARG A 54 -1.20 -3.78 -6.74
C ARG A 54 -2.54 -4.44 -6.42
N ARG A 55 -3.22 -4.02 -5.35
CA ARG A 55 -4.57 -4.52 -5.00
C ARG A 55 -5.57 -4.23 -6.11
N LEU A 56 -5.61 -3.00 -6.62
CA LEU A 56 -6.53 -2.63 -7.70
C LEU A 56 -6.25 -3.39 -8.99
N LEU A 57 -4.97 -3.60 -9.35
CA LEU A 57 -4.58 -4.40 -10.50
C LEU A 57 -5.08 -5.85 -10.38
N TRP A 58 -4.89 -6.49 -9.23
CA TRP A 58 -5.38 -7.86 -9.00
C TRP A 58 -6.92 -7.93 -8.97
N LEU A 59 -7.60 -6.92 -8.44
CA LEU A 59 -9.07 -6.86 -8.39
C LEU A 59 -9.72 -6.51 -9.74
N ARG A 60 -8.96 -5.90 -10.66
CA ARG A 60 -9.45 -5.60 -12.01
C ARG A 60 -9.81 -6.86 -12.79
N SER A 61 -8.96 -7.89 -12.73
CA SER A 61 -9.19 -9.17 -13.41
C SER A 61 -10.12 -10.11 -12.66
N TRP A 62 -10.37 -9.88 -11.36
CA TRP A 62 -11.22 -10.74 -10.55
C TRP A 62 -12.70 -10.50 -10.86
N GLN A 63 -13.47 -11.53 -11.23
CA GLN A 63 -14.93 -11.42 -11.32
C GLN A 63 -15.57 -11.53 -9.92
N ALA A 64 -15.89 -10.39 -9.31
CA ALA A 64 -16.52 -10.30 -7.99
C ALA A 64 -17.39 -9.04 -7.92
N ASP A 65 -18.33 -9.00 -6.98
CA ASP A 65 -19.13 -7.80 -6.74
C ASP A 65 -18.25 -6.58 -6.38
N VAL A 66 -18.62 -5.42 -6.92
CA VAL A 66 -17.88 -4.17 -6.81
C VAL A 66 -17.75 -3.74 -5.34
N LYS A 67 -18.80 -3.91 -4.53
CA LYS A 67 -18.78 -3.59 -3.09
C LYS A 67 -17.71 -4.40 -2.34
N HIS A 68 -17.63 -5.69 -2.66
CA HIS A 68 -16.65 -6.60 -2.05
C HIS A 68 -15.22 -6.28 -2.51
N LYS A 69 -15.01 -5.92 -3.79
CA LYS A 69 -13.72 -5.46 -4.30
C LYS A 69 -13.24 -4.19 -3.60
N TRP A 70 -14.11 -3.20 -3.40
CA TRP A 70 -13.74 -1.96 -2.73
C TRP A 70 -13.36 -2.18 -1.27
N LYS A 71 -14.13 -3.01 -0.54
CA LYS A 71 -13.81 -3.39 0.85
C LYS A 71 -12.45 -4.07 0.95
N LEU A 72 -12.10 -4.87 -0.06
CA LEU A 72 -10.83 -5.58 -0.11
C LEU A 72 -9.65 -4.67 -0.47
N ALA A 73 -9.86 -3.71 -1.39
CA ALA A 73 -8.87 -2.72 -1.78
C ALA A 73 -8.49 -1.79 -0.61
N SER A 74 -9.47 -1.33 0.16
CA SER A 74 -9.30 -0.40 1.29
C SER A 74 -8.91 -1.05 2.62
N SER A 75 -8.80 -2.38 2.67
CA SER A 75 -8.43 -3.10 3.90
C SER A 75 -7.09 -2.61 4.48
N PRO A 76 -6.87 -2.68 5.79
CA PRO A 76 -5.56 -2.37 6.37
C PRO A 76 -4.44 -3.22 5.73
N ILE A 77 -3.24 -2.65 5.62
CA ILE A 77 -2.09 -3.37 5.04
C ILE A 77 -1.62 -4.41 6.06
N SER A 78 -1.68 -5.69 5.67
CA SER A 78 -1.10 -6.79 6.43
C SER A 78 0.26 -7.13 5.84
N SER A 79 1.29 -7.22 6.67
CA SER A 79 2.69 -7.32 6.23
C SER A 79 3.02 -8.53 5.35
N LYS A 80 2.30 -9.65 5.50
CA LYS A 80 2.65 -10.92 4.83
C LYS A 80 1.86 -11.22 3.56
N LYS A 81 0.66 -10.66 3.39
CA LYS A 81 -0.25 -11.01 2.29
C LYS A 81 -0.91 -9.75 1.72
N LEU A 82 -1.07 -9.70 0.39
CA LEU A 82 -1.64 -8.54 -0.31
C LEU A 82 -3.01 -8.10 0.26
N PHE A 83 -3.87 -9.06 0.61
CA PHE A 83 -5.20 -8.82 1.16
C PHE A 83 -5.37 -9.31 2.62
N GLY A 84 -4.47 -10.16 3.12
CA GLY A 84 -4.47 -10.62 4.52
C GLY A 84 -5.77 -11.30 4.96
N ALA A 85 -6.07 -11.18 6.26
CA ALA A 85 -7.26 -11.73 6.90
C ALA A 85 -8.57 -11.07 6.43
N ALA A 86 -8.51 -9.92 5.73
CA ALA A 86 -9.69 -9.28 5.16
C ALA A 86 -10.29 -10.04 3.98
N LEU A 87 -9.51 -10.96 3.39
CA LEU A 87 -9.97 -11.80 2.29
C LEU A 87 -10.78 -13.01 2.77
N ASP A 88 -10.36 -13.64 3.87
CA ASP A 88 -10.96 -14.88 4.38
C ASP A 88 -12.49 -14.82 4.60
N PRO A 89 -13.09 -13.77 5.18
CA PRO A 89 -14.55 -13.69 5.36
C PRO A 89 -15.33 -13.40 4.07
N LEU A 90 -14.65 -12.99 3.00
CA LEU A 90 -15.28 -12.71 1.70
C LEU A 90 -15.26 -13.91 0.75
N LEU A 91 -14.48 -14.94 1.09
CA LEU A 91 -14.36 -16.15 0.31
C LEU A 91 -15.47 -17.14 0.69
N ILE A 92 -16.33 -17.46 -0.28
CA ILE A 92 -17.30 -18.55 -0.16
C ILE A 92 -16.64 -19.82 -0.71
N GLU A 93 -16.69 -20.90 0.08
CA GLU A 93 -16.25 -22.21 -0.37
C GLU A 93 -17.33 -22.83 -1.26
N THR A 94 -17.01 -23.02 -2.54
CA THR A 94 -17.93 -23.68 -3.47
C THR A 94 -18.01 -25.18 -3.18
N ARG A 95 -19.06 -25.84 -3.69
CA ARG A 95 -19.19 -27.32 -3.71
C ARG A 95 -17.96 -28.05 -4.28
N SER A 96 -17.12 -27.34 -5.05
CA SER A 96 -15.84 -27.83 -5.59
C SER A 96 -14.64 -27.67 -4.64
N LYS A 97 -14.86 -27.31 -3.37
CA LYS A 97 -13.83 -26.96 -2.36
C LYS A 97 -12.93 -25.78 -2.76
N LYS A 98 -13.34 -25.00 -3.78
CA LYS A 98 -12.62 -23.79 -4.21
C LYS A 98 -13.21 -22.57 -3.51
N LYS A 99 -12.34 -21.78 -2.87
CA LYS A 99 -12.68 -20.50 -2.26
C LYS A 99 -12.78 -19.42 -3.34
N ILE A 100 -13.98 -18.91 -3.59
CA ILE A 100 -14.22 -17.82 -4.56
C ILE A 100 -14.98 -16.68 -3.89
N LEU A 101 -14.75 -15.45 -4.35
CA LEU A 101 -15.63 -14.34 -3.99
C LEU A 101 -16.98 -14.51 -4.71
N PRO A 102 -18.11 -14.23 -4.03
CA PRO A 102 -19.42 -14.25 -4.68
C PRO A 102 -19.48 -13.20 -5.80
N SER A 103 -19.75 -13.65 -7.02
CA SER A 103 -20.16 -12.80 -8.14
C SER A 103 -21.68 -12.84 -8.27
N LEU A 104 -22.33 -11.67 -8.29
CA LEU A 104 -23.77 -11.58 -8.61
C LEU A 104 -24.04 -11.92 -10.09
N LEU A 105 -23.01 -11.82 -10.93
CA LEU A 105 -23.04 -12.37 -12.27
C LEU A 105 -22.88 -13.88 -12.16
N ARG A 106 -24.03 -14.55 -12.08
CA ARG A 106 -24.23 -15.93 -12.51
C ARG A 106 -23.40 -16.12 -13.78
N ARG A 107 -22.38 -16.98 -13.69
CA ARG A 107 -21.61 -17.53 -14.81
C ARG A 107 -22.49 -17.60 -16.06
N SER A 108 -22.40 -16.63 -16.97
CA SER A 108 -22.65 -16.95 -18.35
C SER A 108 -21.48 -17.83 -18.73
N GLU A 109 -21.76 -19.05 -19.16
CA GLU A 109 -20.74 -19.87 -19.79
C GLU A 109 -20.00 -19.03 -20.85
N PRO A 110 -18.70 -19.31 -21.09
CA PRO A 110 -18.02 -18.70 -22.22
C PRO A 110 -18.77 -19.11 -23.49
N ARG A 111 -19.65 -18.24 -24.00
CA ARG A 111 -20.15 -18.37 -25.36
C ARG A 111 -18.92 -18.34 -26.25
N PRO A 112 -18.71 -19.33 -27.14
CA PRO A 112 -17.65 -19.24 -28.13
C PRO A 112 -17.86 -17.93 -28.91
N PHE A 113 -16.76 -17.21 -29.12
CA PHE A 113 -16.71 -16.01 -29.95
C PHE A 113 -17.39 -16.35 -31.29
N GLN A 114 -18.59 -15.81 -31.53
CA GLN A 114 -19.18 -15.84 -32.86
C GLN A 114 -18.68 -14.60 -33.59
N PRO A 115 -17.77 -14.72 -34.57
CA PRO A 115 -17.44 -13.58 -35.42
C PRO A 115 -18.73 -13.14 -36.12
N PHE A 116 -18.96 -11.82 -36.12
CA PHE A 116 -20.03 -11.19 -36.88
C PHE A 116 -20.02 -11.74 -38.31
N ARG A 117 -21.00 -12.58 -38.65
CA ARG A 117 -21.24 -12.91 -40.06
C ARG A 117 -21.71 -11.62 -40.72
N ARG A 118 -20.79 -10.92 -41.38
CA ARG A 118 -21.14 -9.90 -42.38
C ARG A 118 -22.04 -10.60 -43.40
N SER A 119 -23.31 -10.23 -43.41
CA SER A 119 -24.24 -10.55 -44.49
C SER A 119 -23.63 -10.01 -45.78
N SER A 120 -23.26 -10.91 -46.68
CA SER A 120 -22.87 -10.55 -48.05
C SER A 120 -24.15 -10.16 -48.79
N PHE A 121 -24.40 -8.86 -48.93
CA PHE A 121 -25.36 -8.35 -49.91
C PHE A 121 -24.94 -8.79 -51.31
N ARG A 122 -25.83 -9.45 -52.05
CA ARG A 122 -25.73 -9.64 -53.50
C ARG A 122 -26.83 -8.81 -54.16
N PRO A 123 -26.53 -7.91 -55.12
CA PRO A 123 -27.52 -7.37 -56.03
C PRO A 123 -27.79 -8.37 -57.18
N TYR A 124 -29.00 -8.26 -57.73
CA TYR A 124 -29.55 -9.05 -58.85
C TYR A 124 -28.80 -8.83 -60.16
#